data_AF-A0A914UXJ6-F1
#
_entry.id   AF-A0A914UXJ6-F1
#
_cell.length_a   1.000
_cell.length_b   1.000
_cell.length_c   1.000
_cell.angle_alpha   90.00
_cell.angle_beta   90.00
_cell.angle_gamma   90.00
#
_symmetry.space_group_name_H-M   'P 1'
#
loop_
_entity.id
_entity.type
_entity.pdbx_description
1 polymer ?
#
loop_
_entity_poly.entity_id
_entity_poly.type
_entity_poly.pdbx_seq_one_letter_code
_entity_poly.pdbx_strand_id
1 'polypeptide(L)'
;MIFLGAFVLLSLSTWNVGASPLAAAHDCPVTLSLGGASSDFAEHVGHAIHSFTVQDLQKFEPTVTKNNQVPTVNRDMAAPEATLPSAPDFKSADNDKFKTDIMRILDVVLTHMDDRMYFRKYTSTLELVAHEAHMHEHWAHIHAQYEQVNHQPPDSAFCACAMDIDNNGLMDVLRNAALLIREPKLTIGYDPSNFTQGDLRYYMLWAVAVYPLKLTPELFKKPEGYQLTGTAAWEHFKAKYAASPAEVHDAALFLHCALAEERDAATASRVNSLKQM
;
A
#
# COMPACT_ATOMS: atom_id res chain seq x y z
N MET A 1 7.86 -86.65 -2.51
CA MET A 1 6.86 -86.08 -3.45
C MET A 1 6.24 -84.88 -2.74
N ILE A 2 6.89 -83.72 -2.78
CA ILE A 2 6.52 -82.55 -3.61
C ILE A 2 5.01 -82.34 -3.71
N PHE A 3 4.48 -81.39 -2.95
CA PHE A 3 3.49 -80.42 -3.42
C PHE A 3 3.68 -79.10 -2.63
N LEU A 4 4.15 -78.08 -3.35
CA LEU A 4 4.24 -76.69 -2.92
C LEU A 4 2.84 -76.07 -2.96
N GLY A 5 2.35 -75.59 -1.81
CA GLY A 5 1.18 -74.71 -1.72
C GLY A 5 1.64 -73.28 -1.50
N ALA A 6 1.53 -72.44 -2.54
CA ALA A 6 1.81 -71.01 -2.45
C ALA A 6 0.61 -70.28 -1.83
N PHE A 7 0.80 -69.69 -0.65
CA PHE A 7 -0.13 -68.73 -0.06
C PHE A 7 0.18 -67.34 -0.64
N VAL A 8 -0.74 -66.81 -1.44
CA VAL A 8 -0.74 -65.41 -1.88
C VAL A 8 -1.33 -64.56 -0.76
N LEU A 9 -0.49 -63.84 -0.02
CA LEU A 9 -0.92 -62.78 0.89
C LEU A 9 -1.14 -61.50 0.07
N LEU A 10 -2.40 -61.17 -0.19
CA LEU A 10 -2.83 -59.86 -0.69
C LEU A 10 -2.65 -58.83 0.42
N SER A 11 -1.56 -58.07 0.37
CA SER A 11 -1.41 -56.84 1.16
C SER A 11 -2.33 -55.77 0.59
N LEU A 12 -3.40 -55.44 1.30
CA LEU A 12 -4.18 -54.22 1.09
C LEU A 12 -3.29 -53.02 1.45
N SER A 13 -2.61 -52.45 0.45
CA SER A 13 -2.06 -51.12 0.58
C SER A 13 -3.23 -50.13 0.56
N THR A 14 -3.62 -49.66 1.73
CA THR A 14 -4.49 -48.48 1.84
C THR A 14 -3.67 -47.29 1.38
N TRP A 15 -3.94 -46.81 0.18
CA TRP A 15 -3.47 -45.51 -0.28
C TRP A 15 -4.14 -44.48 0.64
N ASN A 16 -3.41 -44.04 1.65
CA ASN A 16 -3.70 -42.79 2.33
C ASN A 16 -3.50 -41.69 1.29
N VAL A 17 -4.56 -41.38 0.55
CA VAL A 17 -4.69 -40.07 -0.07
C VAL A 17 -4.74 -39.12 1.12
N GLY A 18 -3.58 -38.55 1.44
CA GLY A 18 -3.50 -37.43 2.35
C GLY A 18 -4.43 -36.36 1.79
N ALA A 19 -5.60 -36.26 2.38
CA ALA A 19 -6.34 -35.03 2.32
C ALA A 19 -5.40 -33.99 2.95
N SER A 20 -4.70 -33.24 2.11
CA SER A 20 -4.25 -31.91 2.49
C SER A 20 -5.47 -31.25 3.13
N PRO A 21 -5.40 -30.74 4.35
CA PRO A 21 -6.45 -29.87 4.81
C PRO A 21 -6.46 -28.73 3.80
N LEU A 22 -7.50 -28.66 2.97
CA LEU A 22 -7.96 -27.38 2.48
C LEU A 22 -8.06 -26.54 3.75
N ALA A 23 -7.11 -25.63 3.94
CA ALA A 23 -7.26 -24.56 4.90
C ALA A 23 -8.68 -24.05 4.67
N ALA A 24 -9.54 -24.15 5.70
CA ALA A 24 -10.88 -23.62 5.62
C ALA A 24 -10.74 -22.21 5.06
N ALA A 25 -11.43 -21.90 3.96
CA ALA A 25 -11.39 -20.57 3.37
C ALA A 25 -11.73 -19.58 4.48
N HIS A 26 -10.69 -18.92 5.01
CA HIS A 26 -10.88 -17.93 6.05
C HIS A 26 -11.59 -16.77 5.39
N ASP A 27 -12.78 -16.43 5.89
CA ASP A 27 -13.50 -15.23 5.46
C ASP A 27 -12.68 -14.03 5.94
N CYS A 28 -11.80 -13.52 5.07
CA CYS A 28 -10.85 -12.48 5.43
C CYS A 28 -11.52 -11.18 5.85
N PRO A 29 -12.61 -10.70 5.23
CA PRO A 29 -13.40 -9.61 5.76
C PRO A 29 -13.79 -9.79 7.24
N VAL A 30 -14.28 -10.96 7.63
CA VAL A 30 -14.66 -11.25 9.03
C VAL A 30 -13.42 -11.31 9.94
N THR A 31 -12.36 -11.98 9.47
CA THR A 31 -11.11 -12.16 10.24
C THR A 31 -10.42 -10.82 10.51
N LEU A 32 -10.35 -9.95 9.49
CA LEU A 32 -9.80 -8.60 9.60
C LEU A 32 -10.63 -7.76 10.59
N SER A 33 -11.95 -7.78 10.46
CA SER A 33 -12.84 -7.04 11.36
C SER A 33 -12.72 -7.48 12.82
N LEU A 34 -12.64 -8.80 13.09
CA LEU A 34 -12.44 -9.33 14.44
C LEU A 34 -11.06 -8.96 15.01
N GLY A 35 -10.05 -8.81 14.16
CA GLY A 35 -8.72 -8.33 14.53
C GLY A 35 -8.60 -6.80 14.68
N GLY A 36 -9.70 -6.06 14.55
CA GLY A 36 -9.75 -4.62 14.78
C GLY A 36 -9.62 -3.74 13.55
N ALA A 37 -9.51 -4.33 12.34
CA ALA A 37 -9.52 -3.55 11.12
C ALA A 37 -10.90 -2.90 10.85
N SER A 38 -10.90 -1.74 10.22
CA SER A 38 -12.14 -1.09 9.78
C SER A 38 -12.77 -1.80 8.57
N SER A 39 -14.01 -1.43 8.22
CA SER A 39 -14.66 -1.91 6.99
C SER A 39 -13.97 -1.44 5.72
N ASP A 40 -13.16 -0.38 5.81
CA ASP A 40 -12.49 0.28 4.70
C ASP A 40 -11.00 -0.08 4.64
N PHE A 41 -10.60 -1.18 5.30
CA PHE A 41 -9.22 -1.65 5.43
C PHE A 41 -8.42 -1.59 4.12
N ALA A 42 -8.95 -2.17 3.05
CA ALA A 42 -8.27 -2.19 1.75
C ALA A 42 -8.04 -0.79 1.17
N GLU A 43 -8.99 0.13 1.35
CA GLU A 43 -8.89 1.52 0.89
C GLU A 43 -7.84 2.28 1.71
N HIS A 44 -7.92 2.18 3.04
CA HIS A 44 -6.97 2.80 3.96
C HIS A 44 -5.54 2.33 3.72
N VAL A 45 -5.34 1.02 3.63
CA VAL A 45 -4.03 0.42 3.38
C VAL A 45 -3.54 0.80 1.98
N GLY A 46 -4.41 0.71 0.96
CA GLY A 46 -4.06 1.10 -0.41
C GLY A 46 -3.61 2.54 -0.50
N HIS A 47 -4.29 3.47 0.17
CA HIS A 47 -3.89 4.87 0.21
C HIS A 47 -2.54 5.04 0.91
N ALA A 48 -2.31 4.37 2.03
CA ALA A 48 -1.02 4.44 2.72
C ALA A 48 0.15 3.95 1.85
N ILE A 49 -0.02 2.85 1.11
CA ILE A 49 1.11 2.15 0.46
C ILE A 49 1.30 2.45 -1.02
N HIS A 50 0.35 3.11 -1.70
CA HIS A 50 0.37 3.27 -3.16
C HIS A 50 1.61 3.97 -3.71
N SER A 51 2.36 4.70 -2.89
CA SER A 51 3.57 5.39 -3.30
C SER A 51 4.78 5.02 -2.43
N PHE A 52 4.71 3.98 -1.59
CA PHE A 52 5.85 3.63 -0.74
C PHE A 52 7.11 3.26 -1.54
N THR A 53 8.26 3.61 -0.95
CA THR A 53 9.60 3.21 -1.39
C THR A 53 10.29 2.44 -0.26
N VAL A 54 11.39 1.74 -0.56
CA VAL A 54 12.21 1.09 0.47
C VAL A 54 12.64 2.08 1.55
N GLN A 55 13.00 3.31 1.18
CA GLN A 55 13.48 4.32 2.13
C GLN A 55 12.38 4.82 3.06
N ASP A 56 11.12 4.69 2.67
CA ASP A 56 9.97 5.05 3.51
C ASP A 56 9.61 3.90 4.44
N LEU A 57 9.66 2.65 3.94
CA LEU A 57 9.52 1.45 4.76
C LEU A 57 10.62 1.32 5.81
N GLN A 58 11.83 1.79 5.52
CA GLN A 58 12.96 1.81 6.45
C GLN A 58 12.73 2.70 7.69
N LYS A 59 11.71 3.56 7.68
CA LYS A 59 11.28 4.29 8.86
C LYS A 59 10.59 3.38 9.88
N PHE A 60 9.87 2.36 9.39
CA PHE A 60 9.17 1.37 10.20
C PHE A 60 10.09 0.22 10.58
N GLU A 61 10.86 -0.31 9.62
CA GLU A 61 11.82 -1.39 9.83
C GLU A 61 13.13 -1.10 9.08
N PRO A 62 14.21 -0.69 9.78
CA PRO A 62 15.44 -0.20 9.14
C PRO A 62 16.17 -1.18 8.20
N THR A 63 15.90 -2.48 8.31
CA THR A 63 16.54 -3.52 7.51
C THR A 63 15.84 -3.82 6.19
N VAL A 64 14.67 -3.22 5.95
CA VAL A 64 13.87 -3.46 4.74
C VAL A 64 14.70 -3.24 3.48
N THR A 65 14.56 -4.17 2.53
CA THR A 65 15.22 -4.14 1.22
C THR A 65 14.21 -4.04 0.08
N LYS A 66 14.70 -4.01 -1.17
CA LYS A 66 13.84 -4.07 -2.37
C LYS A 66 13.03 -5.38 -2.50
N ASN A 67 13.39 -6.42 -1.74
CA ASN A 67 12.69 -7.70 -1.72
C ASN A 67 11.64 -7.75 -0.59
N ASN A 68 10.95 -6.64 -0.35
CA ASN A 68 9.88 -6.55 0.65
C ASN A 68 8.55 -7.10 0.11
N GLN A 69 7.55 -7.24 0.99
CA GLN A 69 6.23 -7.75 0.63
C GLN A 69 5.14 -6.67 0.57
N VAL A 70 5.53 -5.40 0.41
CA VAL A 70 4.59 -4.27 0.35
C VAL A 70 4.30 -3.91 -1.10
N PRO A 71 3.13 -4.25 -1.66
CA PRO A 71 2.79 -3.87 -3.02
C PRO A 71 2.58 -2.36 -3.13
N THR A 72 2.77 -1.81 -4.33
CA THR A 72 2.66 -0.36 -4.55
C THR A 72 2.26 -0.05 -6.00
N VAL A 73 1.91 1.19 -6.31
CA VAL A 73 1.71 1.64 -7.69
C VAL A 73 3.06 1.87 -8.34
N ASN A 74 3.20 1.42 -9.59
CA ASN A 74 4.41 1.66 -10.34
C ASN A 74 4.48 3.13 -10.80
N ARG A 75 5.44 3.86 -10.23
CA ARG A 75 5.67 5.29 -10.52
C ARG A 75 6.17 5.54 -11.96
N ASP A 76 6.80 4.54 -12.59
CA ASP A 76 7.11 4.59 -14.02
C ASP A 76 5.84 4.33 -14.82
N MET A 77 5.26 5.37 -15.41
CA MET A 77 4.02 5.24 -16.18
C MET A 77 4.25 4.74 -17.62
N ALA A 78 5.50 4.59 -18.05
CA ALA A 78 5.85 3.98 -19.33
C ALA A 78 5.94 2.45 -19.23
N ALA A 79 6.15 1.90 -18.03
CA ALA A 79 6.19 0.47 -17.79
C ALA A 79 4.81 -0.20 -17.98
N PRO A 80 4.76 -1.41 -18.58
CA PRO A 80 3.50 -2.12 -18.79
C PRO A 80 2.82 -2.52 -17.47
N GLU A 81 3.59 -2.81 -16.43
CA GLU A 81 3.06 -3.13 -15.10
C GLU A 81 2.57 -1.87 -14.38
N ALA A 82 1.29 -1.86 -13.99
CA ALA A 82 0.66 -0.72 -13.29
C ALA A 82 0.93 -0.72 -11.78
N THR A 83 1.16 -1.89 -11.21
CA THR A 83 1.50 -2.10 -9.80
C THR A 83 2.78 -2.93 -9.71
N LEU A 84 3.48 -2.82 -8.59
CA LEU A 84 4.64 -3.62 -8.25
C LEU A 84 4.30 -4.52 -7.05
N PRO A 85 4.81 -5.75 -7.00
CA PRO A 85 4.61 -6.64 -5.85
C PRO A 85 5.39 -6.20 -4.60
N SER A 86 6.40 -5.33 -4.77
CA SER A 86 7.27 -4.83 -3.71
C SER A 86 7.54 -3.35 -3.91
N ALA A 87 7.70 -2.60 -2.82
CA ALA A 87 8.08 -1.19 -2.87
C ALA A 87 9.49 -1.07 -3.48
N PRO A 88 9.69 -0.22 -4.50
CA PRO A 88 10.95 -0.09 -5.19
C PRO A 88 12.00 0.61 -4.33
N ASP A 89 13.26 0.33 -4.61
CA ASP A 89 14.39 1.06 -4.04
C ASP A 89 14.76 2.22 -4.98
N PHE A 90 14.59 3.46 -4.50
CA PHE A 90 14.97 4.67 -5.23
C PHE A 90 16.26 5.28 -4.71
N LYS A 91 17.14 4.50 -4.07
CA LYS A 91 18.53 4.93 -3.89
C LYS A 91 19.18 5.09 -5.25
N SER A 92 19.16 6.30 -5.79
CA SER A 92 20.21 6.72 -6.72
C SER A 92 21.53 6.68 -5.96
N ALA A 93 22.66 6.51 -6.66
CA ALA A 93 23.99 6.55 -6.07
C ALA A 93 24.27 7.86 -5.28
N ASP A 94 23.42 8.89 -5.43
CA ASP A 94 23.49 10.19 -4.78
C ASP A 94 22.38 10.45 -3.72
N ASN A 95 21.33 9.60 -3.63
CA ASN A 95 20.14 9.85 -2.79
C ASN A 95 20.36 9.63 -1.28
N ASP A 96 21.53 9.15 -0.86
CA ASP A 96 21.89 9.05 0.56
C ASP A 96 22.40 10.39 1.15
N LYS A 97 22.46 11.47 0.35
CA LYS A 97 22.93 12.79 0.80
C LYS A 97 21.88 13.57 1.60
N PHE A 98 20.59 13.44 1.25
CA PHE A 98 19.50 14.16 1.91
C PHE A 98 18.91 13.34 3.07
N LYS A 99 19.01 13.88 4.28
CA LYS A 99 18.54 13.22 5.51
C LYS A 99 17.12 13.61 5.92
N THR A 100 16.64 14.78 5.50
CA THR A 100 15.31 15.26 5.84
C THR A 100 14.32 14.88 4.75
N ASP A 101 13.10 14.54 5.17
CA ASP A 101 12.02 14.13 4.27
C ASP A 101 11.76 15.16 3.17
N ILE A 102 11.65 16.44 3.53
CA ILE A 102 11.40 17.51 2.56
C ILE A 102 12.49 17.60 1.49
N MET A 103 13.76 17.40 1.84
CA MET A 103 14.83 17.44 0.85
C MET A 103 14.82 16.21 -0.05
N ARG A 104 14.47 15.03 0.48
CA ARG A 104 14.26 13.82 -0.34
C ARG A 104 13.07 13.97 -1.29
N ILE A 105 11.96 14.55 -0.83
CA ILE A 105 10.79 14.85 -1.67
C ILE A 105 11.19 15.78 -2.83
N LEU A 106 11.87 16.88 -2.50
CA LEU A 106 12.33 17.83 -3.51
C LEU A 106 13.29 17.18 -4.50
N ASP A 107 14.24 16.38 -4.02
CA ASP A 107 15.21 15.68 -4.87
C ASP A 107 14.52 14.74 -5.86
N VAL A 108 13.61 13.89 -5.39
CA VAL A 108 12.85 12.96 -6.23
C VAL A 108 11.98 13.70 -7.24
N VAL A 109 11.21 14.72 -6.82
CA VAL A 109 10.30 15.43 -7.72
C VAL A 109 11.05 16.31 -8.71
N LEU A 110 12.09 17.03 -8.27
CA LEU A 110 12.82 17.95 -9.15
C LEU A 110 13.71 17.21 -10.15
N THR A 111 14.19 16.01 -9.83
CA THR A 111 14.92 15.16 -10.80
C THR A 111 14.01 14.72 -11.96
N HIS A 112 12.70 14.70 -11.75
CA HIS A 112 11.70 14.30 -12.75
C HIS A 112 10.78 15.45 -13.19
N MET A 113 11.13 16.71 -12.91
CA MET A 113 10.20 17.84 -13.08
C MET A 113 9.73 18.05 -14.53
N ASP A 114 10.52 17.64 -15.51
CA ASP A 114 10.20 17.72 -16.94
C ASP A 114 9.66 16.40 -17.51
N ASP A 115 9.61 15.32 -16.71
CA ASP A 115 9.10 14.02 -17.12
C ASP A 115 7.58 13.93 -16.93
N ARG A 116 6.85 14.05 -18.04
CA ARG A 116 5.39 13.94 -18.05
C ARG A 116 4.86 12.53 -17.80
N MET A 117 5.75 11.53 -17.81
CA MET A 117 5.44 10.13 -17.54
C MET A 117 5.90 9.69 -16.14
N TYR A 118 6.39 10.61 -15.32
CA TYR A 118 6.73 10.32 -13.93
C TYR A 118 5.53 10.51 -13.00
N PHE A 119 5.25 9.47 -12.21
CA PHE A 119 4.32 9.41 -11.09
C PHE A 119 2.85 9.73 -11.34
N ARG A 120 2.49 10.82 -12.03
CA ARG A 120 1.09 11.20 -12.28
C ARG A 120 0.90 12.08 -13.50
N LYS A 121 0.06 11.66 -14.46
CA LYS A 121 -0.20 12.45 -15.66
C LYS A 121 -0.96 13.74 -15.32
N TYR A 122 -0.68 14.80 -16.07
CA TYR A 122 -1.35 16.10 -15.99
C TYR A 122 -1.26 16.82 -14.63
N THR A 123 -0.29 16.43 -13.81
CA THR A 123 -0.03 17.01 -12.48
C THR A 123 1.19 17.93 -12.59
N SER A 124 1.13 19.13 -12.02
CA SER A 124 2.27 20.06 -12.02
C SER A 124 3.29 19.69 -10.95
N THR A 125 4.52 20.18 -11.08
CA THR A 125 5.61 19.91 -10.12
C THR A 125 5.24 20.28 -8.69
N LEU A 126 4.56 21.42 -8.47
CA LEU A 126 4.10 21.81 -7.13
C LEU A 126 3.09 20.80 -6.56
N GLU A 127 2.25 20.23 -7.43
CA GLU A 127 1.27 19.22 -7.04
C GLU A 127 1.92 17.89 -6.66
N LEU A 128 2.99 17.51 -7.36
CA LEU A 128 3.81 16.35 -6.99
C LEU A 128 4.50 16.57 -5.65
N VAL A 129 5.08 17.74 -5.40
CA VAL A 129 5.73 18.07 -4.12
C VAL A 129 4.73 17.98 -2.97
N ALA A 130 3.54 18.58 -3.10
CA ALA A 130 2.58 18.57 -2.00
C ALA A 130 1.87 17.21 -1.84
N HIS A 131 1.76 16.40 -2.90
CA HIS A 131 1.34 15.01 -2.76
C HIS A 131 2.35 14.19 -1.93
N GLU A 132 3.63 14.24 -2.27
CA GLU A 132 4.66 13.53 -1.51
C GLU A 132 4.73 14.04 -0.06
N ALA A 133 4.61 15.35 0.16
CA ALA A 133 4.53 15.92 1.51
C ALA A 133 3.31 15.41 2.32
N HIS A 134 2.14 15.31 1.67
CA HIS A 134 0.93 14.71 2.26
C HIS A 134 1.18 13.26 2.68
N MET A 135 1.79 12.45 1.81
CA MET A 135 2.09 11.05 2.11
C MET A 135 3.08 10.92 3.28
N HIS A 136 4.11 11.76 3.33
CA HIS A 136 5.06 11.76 4.45
C HIS A 136 4.44 12.15 5.79
N GLU A 137 3.52 13.12 5.82
CA GLU A 137 2.74 13.47 7.01
C GLU A 137 1.84 12.30 7.43
N HIS A 138 1.22 11.62 6.46
CA HIS A 138 0.40 10.44 6.70
C HIS A 138 1.24 9.30 7.33
N TRP A 139 2.41 9.02 6.76
CA TRP A 139 3.32 7.98 7.26
C TRP A 139 3.88 8.29 8.64
N ALA A 140 4.07 9.55 9.00
CA ALA A 140 4.48 9.94 10.35
C ALA A 140 3.41 9.53 11.40
N HIS A 141 2.13 9.70 11.08
CA HIS A 141 1.03 9.22 11.94
C HIS A 141 0.98 7.69 11.99
N ILE A 142 1.11 7.01 10.86
CA ILE A 142 1.13 5.55 10.79
C ILE A 142 2.29 4.98 11.62
N HIS A 143 3.48 5.58 11.55
CA HIS A 143 4.63 5.11 12.32
C HIS A 143 4.36 5.11 13.83
N ALA A 144 3.73 6.17 14.36
CA ALA A 144 3.37 6.22 15.78
C ALA A 144 2.40 5.10 16.17
N GLN A 145 1.47 4.74 15.28
CA GLN A 145 0.51 3.65 15.50
C GLN A 145 1.14 2.27 15.29
N TYR A 146 2.06 2.13 14.35
CA TYR A 146 2.83 0.92 14.06
C TYR A 146 3.60 0.44 15.30
N GLU A 147 4.26 1.37 16.00
CA GLU A 147 4.93 1.05 17.27
C GLU A 147 3.97 0.49 18.33
N GLN A 148 2.73 1.00 18.38
CA GLN A 148 1.71 0.47 19.30
C GLN A 148 1.26 -0.93 18.89
N VAL A 149 1.04 -1.16 17.59
CA VAL A 149 0.70 -2.48 17.06
C VAL A 149 1.82 -3.49 17.32
N ASN A 150 3.09 -3.10 17.21
CA ASN A 150 4.22 -3.98 17.56
C ASN A 150 4.21 -4.43 19.02
N HIS A 151 3.68 -3.61 19.94
CA HIS A 151 3.51 -3.99 21.34
C HIS A 151 2.29 -4.88 21.59
N GLN A 152 1.29 -4.81 20.72
CA GLN A 152 0.05 -5.59 20.78
C GLN A 152 -0.25 -6.16 19.40
N PRO A 153 0.53 -7.14 18.94
CA PRO A 153 0.43 -7.62 17.56
C PRO A 153 -0.90 -8.33 17.33
N PRO A 154 -1.48 -8.20 16.12
CA PRO A 154 -2.62 -9.02 15.72
C PRO A 154 -2.21 -10.49 15.64
N ASP A 155 -3.19 -11.39 15.64
CA ASP A 155 -2.89 -12.82 15.52
C ASP A 155 -2.44 -13.23 14.10
N SER A 156 -1.93 -14.45 13.99
CA SER A 156 -1.44 -14.96 12.70
C SER A 156 -2.52 -15.13 11.65
N ALA A 157 -3.79 -15.34 12.05
CA ALA A 157 -4.89 -15.48 11.11
C ALA A 157 -5.25 -14.12 10.49
N PHE A 158 -5.23 -13.05 11.30
CA PHE A 158 -5.31 -11.69 10.82
C PHE A 158 -4.21 -11.40 9.80
N CYS A 159 -2.95 -11.68 10.13
CA CYS A 159 -1.85 -11.41 9.20
C CYS A 159 -1.92 -12.24 7.91
N ALA A 160 -2.37 -13.49 7.98
CA ALA A 160 -2.61 -14.28 6.77
C ALA A 160 -3.64 -13.61 5.84
N CYS A 161 -4.71 -13.03 6.41
CA CYS A 161 -5.72 -12.31 5.64
C CYS A 161 -5.29 -10.92 5.19
N ALA A 162 -4.51 -10.20 5.99
CA ALA A 162 -3.95 -8.90 5.61
C ALA A 162 -2.97 -9.03 4.44
N MET A 163 -2.23 -10.14 4.37
CA MET A 163 -1.27 -10.44 3.30
C MET A 163 -1.89 -11.14 2.09
N ASP A 164 -3.13 -11.65 2.19
CA ASP A 164 -3.89 -12.18 1.04
C ASP A 164 -4.52 -11.04 0.22
N ILE A 165 -3.65 -10.25 -0.40
CA ILE A 165 -3.99 -8.98 -1.07
C ILE A 165 -4.94 -9.13 -2.26
N ASP A 166 -5.03 -10.34 -2.83
CA ASP A 166 -5.95 -10.65 -3.93
C ASP A 166 -7.37 -10.95 -3.41
N ASN A 167 -7.52 -11.41 -2.16
CA ASN A 167 -8.83 -11.75 -1.58
C ASN A 167 -9.32 -10.76 -0.51
N ASN A 168 -8.48 -9.83 -0.05
CA ASN A 168 -8.89 -8.77 0.87
C ASN A 168 -9.26 -7.44 0.19
N GLY A 169 -9.14 -7.36 -1.14
CA GLY A 169 -9.49 -6.18 -1.95
C GLY A 169 -8.39 -5.14 -2.13
N LEU A 170 -7.25 -5.27 -1.44
CA LEU A 170 -6.14 -4.30 -1.52
C LEU A 170 -5.59 -4.18 -2.94
N MET A 171 -5.49 -5.29 -3.69
CA MET A 171 -4.94 -5.23 -5.04
C MET A 171 -5.88 -4.55 -6.04
N ASP A 172 -7.20 -4.65 -5.85
CA ASP A 172 -8.16 -3.91 -6.67
C ASP A 172 -8.07 -2.41 -6.39
N VAL A 173 -7.88 -2.04 -5.12
CA VAL A 173 -7.63 -0.66 -4.71
C VAL A 173 -6.35 -0.11 -5.38
N LEU A 174 -5.24 -0.85 -5.34
CA LEU A 174 -3.98 -0.42 -5.95
C LEU A 174 -4.07 -0.32 -7.48
N ARG A 175 -4.80 -1.25 -8.14
CA ARG A 175 -5.07 -1.17 -9.59
C ARG A 175 -5.92 0.05 -9.93
N ASN A 176 -6.92 0.38 -9.13
CA ASN A 176 -7.74 1.57 -9.31
C ASN A 176 -6.94 2.86 -9.10
N ALA A 177 -6.07 2.88 -8.09
CA ALA A 177 -5.13 3.99 -7.87
C ALA A 177 -4.19 4.17 -9.08
N ALA A 178 -3.63 3.07 -9.61
CA ALA A 178 -2.78 3.12 -10.79
C ALA A 178 -3.54 3.62 -12.03
N LEU A 179 -4.80 3.22 -12.22
CA LEU A 179 -5.64 3.72 -13.31
C LEU A 179 -5.92 5.22 -13.17
N LEU A 180 -6.25 5.68 -11.96
CA LEU A 180 -6.46 7.11 -11.67
C LEU A 180 -5.19 7.93 -11.95
N ILE A 181 -4.03 7.37 -11.63
CA ILE A 181 -2.73 8.01 -11.81
C ILE A 181 -2.32 8.09 -13.29
N ARG A 182 -2.49 6.98 -14.02
CA ARG A 182 -2.04 6.83 -15.41
C ARG A 182 -3.03 7.34 -16.44
N GLU A 183 -4.31 7.18 -16.19
CA GLU A 183 -5.40 7.55 -17.09
C GLU A 183 -6.51 8.35 -16.38
N PRO A 184 -6.17 9.46 -15.71
CA PRO A 184 -7.13 10.24 -14.94
C PRO A 184 -8.31 10.78 -15.75
N LYS A 185 -8.17 10.89 -17.08
CA LYS A 185 -9.25 11.28 -17.99
C LYS A 185 -10.35 10.23 -18.10
N LEU A 186 -10.00 8.96 -17.93
CA LEU A 186 -10.95 7.84 -17.96
C LEU A 186 -11.72 7.72 -16.63
N THR A 187 -11.11 8.14 -15.53
CA THR A 187 -11.69 7.99 -14.18
C THR A 187 -12.49 9.20 -13.72
N ILE A 188 -12.14 10.42 -14.15
CA ILE A 188 -12.75 11.66 -13.64
C ILE A 188 -13.71 12.32 -14.66
N GLY A 189 -14.13 11.62 -15.72
CA GLY A 189 -15.09 12.16 -16.72
C GLY A 189 -14.65 13.52 -17.28
N TYR A 190 -13.67 13.49 -18.17
CA TYR A 190 -13.00 14.67 -18.68
C TYR A 190 -13.90 15.61 -19.52
N ASP A 191 -14.02 16.88 -19.09
CA ASP A 191 -14.49 18.01 -19.93
C ASP A 191 -13.33 19.01 -20.16
N PRO A 192 -12.79 19.11 -21.39
CA PRO A 192 -11.65 19.98 -21.73
C PRO A 192 -11.91 21.48 -21.54
N SER A 193 -13.16 21.93 -21.51
CA SER A 193 -13.51 23.35 -21.37
C SER A 193 -13.27 23.91 -19.96
N ASN A 194 -13.17 23.01 -18.97
CA ASN A 194 -12.97 23.39 -17.57
C ASN A 194 -11.49 23.43 -17.15
N PHE A 195 -10.53 22.96 -17.96
CA PHE A 195 -9.13 22.78 -17.55
C PHE A 195 -8.23 23.98 -17.85
N THR A 196 -8.15 24.93 -16.92
CA THR A 196 -7.03 25.88 -16.84
C THR A 196 -5.89 25.27 -16.02
N GLN A 197 -4.68 25.35 -16.54
CA GLN A 197 -3.42 24.98 -15.87
C GLN A 197 -3.33 25.73 -14.51
N GLY A 198 -3.07 25.02 -13.41
CA GLY A 198 -3.00 25.59 -12.05
C GLY A 198 -4.22 25.38 -11.16
N ASP A 199 -5.14 24.47 -11.53
CA ASP A 199 -6.30 24.14 -10.71
C ASP A 199 -6.00 22.88 -9.87
N LEU A 200 -5.92 23.04 -8.54
CA LEU A 200 -5.64 21.98 -7.54
C LEU A 200 -6.68 20.82 -7.55
N ARG A 201 -7.64 20.83 -8.49
CA ARG A 201 -8.67 19.80 -8.72
C ARG A 201 -8.14 18.38 -8.81
N TYR A 202 -6.91 18.21 -9.28
CA TYR A 202 -6.34 16.88 -9.40
C TYR A 202 -6.06 16.25 -8.06
N TYR A 203 -5.91 17.03 -7.01
CA TYR A 203 -5.16 16.54 -5.88
C TYR A 203 -5.74 15.29 -5.21
N MET A 204 -7.05 15.15 -5.05
CA MET A 204 -7.51 14.42 -3.87
C MET A 204 -8.90 13.79 -4.08
N LEU A 205 -8.96 12.76 -4.93
CA LEU A 205 -10.15 11.93 -5.11
C LEU A 205 -9.80 10.43 -5.01
N TRP A 206 -9.24 10.03 -3.86
CA TRP A 206 -9.26 8.61 -3.47
C TRP A 206 -10.72 8.12 -3.35
N ALA A 207 -11.60 8.94 -2.76
CA ALA A 207 -13.03 8.67 -2.61
C ALA A 207 -13.85 8.51 -3.92
N VAL A 208 -13.32 8.89 -5.10
CA VAL A 208 -14.04 8.72 -6.38
C VAL A 208 -13.61 7.46 -7.15
N ALA A 209 -12.42 6.94 -6.87
CA ALA A 209 -11.84 5.83 -7.64
C ALA A 209 -12.16 4.43 -7.07
N VAL A 210 -12.60 4.33 -5.81
CA VAL A 210 -12.73 3.03 -5.12
C VAL A 210 -14.18 2.59 -4.90
N TYR A 211 -15.14 3.53 -4.89
CA TYR A 211 -16.55 3.17 -4.89
C TYR A 211 -16.99 2.77 -6.31
N PRO A 212 -17.85 1.75 -6.48
CA PRO A 212 -18.73 1.67 -7.64
C PRO A 212 -19.74 2.83 -7.53
N LEU A 213 -19.28 4.06 -7.74
CA LEU A 213 -20.14 5.23 -7.77
C LEU A 213 -21.02 5.08 -9.00
N LYS A 214 -22.33 5.08 -8.76
CA LYS A 214 -23.28 5.59 -9.74
C LYS A 214 -22.74 6.97 -10.14
N LEU A 215 -22.18 7.09 -11.33
CA LEU A 215 -21.64 8.32 -11.87
C LEU A 215 -22.77 9.35 -11.95
N THR A 216 -22.98 10.10 -10.86
CA THR A 216 -23.98 11.17 -10.84
C THR A 216 -23.35 12.43 -11.44
N PRO A 217 -24.08 13.21 -12.25
CA PRO A 217 -23.60 14.48 -12.82
C PRO A 217 -23.02 15.49 -11.80
N GLU A 218 -23.41 15.39 -10.51
CA GLU A 218 -22.88 16.19 -9.40
C GLU A 218 -21.37 16.01 -9.16
N LEU A 219 -20.80 14.82 -9.44
CA LEU A 219 -19.36 14.55 -9.29
C LEU A 219 -18.49 15.30 -10.30
N PHE A 220 -19.08 15.71 -11.43
CA PHE A 220 -18.41 16.43 -12.51
C PHE A 220 -18.63 17.94 -12.45
N LYS A 221 -19.49 18.42 -11.54
CA LYS A 221 -19.58 19.85 -11.27
C LYS A 221 -18.26 20.28 -10.65
N LYS A 222 -17.60 21.25 -11.28
CA LYS A 222 -16.49 21.99 -10.67
C LYS A 222 -16.97 22.42 -9.28
N PRO A 223 -16.38 21.93 -8.18
CA PRO A 223 -16.71 22.50 -6.90
C PRO A 223 -16.18 23.93 -6.94
N GLU A 224 -17.07 24.90 -6.85
CA GLU A 224 -16.69 26.30 -6.79
C GLU A 224 -15.81 26.50 -5.54
N GLY A 225 -14.59 27.06 -5.69
CA GLY A 225 -13.83 27.59 -4.54
C GLY A 225 -12.59 26.83 -4.04
N TYR A 226 -11.94 25.95 -4.81
CA TYR A 226 -10.69 25.28 -4.37
C TYR A 226 -9.39 26.12 -4.49
N GLN A 227 -9.47 27.42 -4.71
CA GLN A 227 -8.32 28.28 -4.42
C GLN A 227 -8.22 28.43 -2.90
N LEU A 228 -7.05 28.13 -2.33
CA LEU A 228 -6.75 28.35 -0.91
C LEU A 228 -6.60 29.86 -0.65
N THR A 229 -7.67 30.64 -0.85
CA THR A 229 -7.66 32.11 -0.80
C THR A 229 -7.84 32.71 0.58
N GLY A 230 -7.94 31.88 1.62
CA GLY A 230 -8.08 32.35 3.00
C GLY A 230 -8.04 31.23 4.03
N THR A 231 -8.02 31.63 5.31
CA THR A 231 -7.86 30.72 6.45
C THR A 231 -8.94 29.64 6.49
N ALA A 232 -10.20 29.96 6.21
CA ALA A 232 -11.27 28.95 6.24
C ALA A 232 -11.09 27.86 5.17
N ALA A 233 -10.67 28.22 3.96
CA ALA A 233 -10.35 27.26 2.91
C ALA A 233 -9.14 26.38 3.29
N TRP A 234 -8.15 26.98 3.96
CA TRP A 234 -6.99 26.26 4.49
C TRP A 234 -7.35 25.30 5.63
N GLU A 235 -8.19 25.71 6.59
CA GLU A 235 -8.67 24.83 7.66
C GLU A 235 -9.50 23.67 7.11
N HIS A 236 -10.37 23.93 6.14
CA HIS A 236 -11.12 22.87 5.47
C HIS A 236 -10.20 21.88 4.74
N PHE A 237 -9.19 22.39 4.03
CA PHE A 237 -8.16 21.56 3.41
C PHE A 237 -7.47 20.68 4.46
N LYS A 238 -6.92 21.26 5.53
CA LYS A 238 -6.26 20.49 6.60
C LYS A 238 -7.17 19.42 7.21
N ALA A 239 -8.43 19.75 7.51
CA ALA A 239 -9.37 18.79 8.09
C ALA A 239 -9.66 17.61 7.14
N LYS A 240 -9.70 17.87 5.83
CA LYS A 240 -9.94 16.85 4.81
C LYS A 240 -8.73 15.95 4.55
N TYR A 241 -7.51 16.46 4.76
CA TYR A 241 -6.25 15.73 4.49
C TYR A 241 -5.54 15.21 5.73
N ALA A 242 -6.05 15.54 6.91
CA ALA A 242 -5.67 14.85 8.12
C ALA A 242 -6.02 13.37 7.98
N ALA A 243 -5.02 12.52 8.26
CA ALA A 243 -5.18 11.09 8.32
C ALA A 243 -6.29 10.73 9.32
N SER A 244 -7.26 9.91 8.92
CA SER A 244 -8.27 9.47 9.87
C SER A 244 -7.66 8.46 10.87
N PRO A 245 -8.11 8.40 12.13
CA PRO A 245 -7.57 7.42 13.08
C PRO A 245 -7.73 5.96 12.60
N ALA A 246 -8.83 5.63 11.92
CA ALA A 246 -9.07 4.30 11.38
C ALA A 246 -8.08 3.96 10.25
N GLU A 247 -7.82 4.93 9.38
CA GLU A 247 -6.87 4.78 8.27
C GLU A 247 -5.43 4.56 8.77
N VAL A 248 -5.02 5.35 9.75
CA VAL A 248 -3.73 5.21 10.43
C VAL A 248 -3.60 3.84 11.10
N HIS A 249 -4.68 3.36 11.73
CA HIS A 249 -4.74 2.05 12.39
C HIS A 249 -4.63 0.88 11.41
N ASP A 250 -5.44 0.89 10.35
CA ASP A 250 -5.46 -0.18 9.34
C ASP A 250 -4.12 -0.30 8.62
N ALA A 251 -3.51 0.84 8.24
CA ALA A 251 -2.20 0.87 7.62
C ALA A 251 -1.10 0.32 8.55
N ALA A 252 -1.16 0.65 9.85
CA ALA A 252 -0.21 0.13 10.84
C ALA A 252 -0.35 -1.39 11.04
N LEU A 253 -1.58 -1.91 11.10
CA LEU A 253 -1.86 -3.35 11.17
C LEU A 253 -1.29 -4.08 9.94
N PHE A 254 -1.52 -3.56 8.74
CA PHE A 254 -0.99 -4.14 7.52
C PHE A 254 0.54 -4.15 7.51
N LEU A 255 1.18 -3.02 7.79
CA LEU A 255 2.64 -2.92 7.80
C LEU A 255 3.27 -3.86 8.83
N HIS A 256 2.62 -4.06 9.98
CA HIS A 256 3.10 -5.02 10.99
C HIS A 256 3.23 -6.43 10.42
N CYS A 257 2.23 -6.86 9.65
CA CYS A 257 2.21 -8.17 8.99
C CYS A 257 3.19 -8.21 7.81
N ALA A 258 3.19 -7.19 6.95
CA ALA A 258 4.02 -7.16 5.73
C ALA A 258 5.52 -7.08 6.00
N LEU A 259 5.93 -6.55 7.16
CA LEU A 259 7.33 -6.39 7.54
C LEU A 259 7.80 -7.41 8.59
N ALA A 260 7.00 -8.44 8.90
CA ALA A 260 7.32 -9.41 9.93
C ALA A 260 8.64 -10.16 9.67
N GLU A 261 8.90 -10.59 8.44
CA GLU A 261 10.13 -11.30 8.07
C GLU A 261 11.40 -10.45 8.30
N GLU A 262 11.33 -9.16 7.96
CA GLU A 262 12.44 -8.22 8.11
C GLU A 262 12.74 -7.97 9.60
N ARG A 263 11.69 -7.84 10.42
CA ARG A 263 11.79 -7.67 11.88
C ARG A 263 12.35 -8.91 12.57
N ASP A 264 11.94 -10.10 12.15
CA ASP A 264 12.42 -11.37 12.69
C ASP A 264 13.90 -11.60 12.34
N ALA A 265 14.30 -11.26 11.11
CA ALA A 265 15.69 -11.32 10.67
C ALA A 265 16.59 -10.36 11.48
N ALA A 266 16.15 -9.13 11.72
CA ALA A 266 16.86 -8.15 12.54
C ALA A 266 17.05 -8.64 13.99
N THR A 267 16.00 -9.25 14.57
CA THR A 267 16.04 -9.81 15.93
C THR A 267 17.03 -10.97 16.02
N ALA A 268 16.99 -11.91 15.07
CA ALA A 268 17.91 -13.04 15.03
C ALA A 268 19.37 -12.59 14.91
N SER A 269 19.64 -11.59 14.06
CA SER A 269 20.98 -10.99 13.91
C SER A 269 21.50 -10.40 15.22
N ARG A 270 20.66 -9.64 15.95
CA ARG A 270 21.01 -9.03 17.23
C ARG A 270 21.28 -10.06 18.33
N VAL A 271 20.51 -11.16 18.38
CA VAL A 271 20.75 -12.25 19.33
C VAL A 271 22.08 -12.93 19.06
N ASN A 272 22.44 -13.10 17.78
CA ASN A 272 23.70 -13.72 17.40
C ASN A 272 24.91 -12.83 17.71
N SER A 273 24.81 -11.51 17.53
CA SER A 273 25.91 -10.59 17.86
C SER A 273 26.18 -10.52 19.37
N LEU A 274 25.13 -10.59 20.20
CA LEU A 274 25.26 -10.65 21.67
C LEU A 274 25.87 -11.96 22.17
N LYS A 275 25.72 -13.08 21.45
CA LYS A 275 26.35 -14.36 21.80
C LYS A 275 27.83 -14.45 21.44
N GLN A 276 28.34 -13.52 20.63
CA GLN A 276 29.74 -13.46 20.20
C GLN A 276 30.58 -12.46 21.03
N MET A 277 29.96 -11.75 21.96
CA MET A 277 30.60 -10.89 22.98
C MET A 277 30.74 -11.65 24.29
#